data_AF-A0A699V2D9-F1
#
_entry.id   AF-A0A699V2D9-F1
#
_cell.length_a   1.000
_cell.length_b   1.000
_cell.length_c   1.000
_cell.angle_alpha   90.00
_cell.angle_beta   90.00
_cell.angle_gamma   90.00
#
_symmetry.space_group_name_H-M   'P 1'
#
loop_
_entity.id
_entity.type
_entity.pdbx_description
1 polymer ?
#
loop_
_entity_poly.entity_id
_entity_poly.type
_entity_poly.pdbx_seq_one_letter_code
_entity_poly.pdbx_strand_id
1 'polypeptide(L)'
;NGNQGNRAGNGNAVARAYAVRTVRTNPNSNVITGTFLRNNRYALVWFDTGADRSFVSIAFSSLIDIIPTTLDYGYDVELADGRII
;
A
#
# COMPACT_ATOMS: atom_id res chain seq x y z
N ASN A 1 -34.38 9.91 -35.85
CA ASN A 1 -33.52 11.10 -35.95
C ASN A 1 -32.96 11.38 -34.57
N GLY A 2 -31.64 11.34 -34.39
CA GLY A 2 -30.96 11.79 -33.17
C GLY A 2 -30.43 10.70 -32.22
N ASN A 3 -29.31 10.08 -32.59
CA ASN A 3 -28.46 9.31 -31.68
C ASN A 3 -27.54 10.29 -30.93
N GLN A 4 -27.47 10.24 -29.60
CA GLN A 4 -26.30 10.75 -28.88
C GLN A 4 -25.96 9.81 -27.72
N GLY A 5 -24.86 9.08 -27.92
CA GLY A 5 -24.27 8.25 -26.89
C GLY A 5 -23.35 9.05 -25.98
N ASN A 6 -23.26 8.62 -24.74
CA ASN A 6 -22.23 9.00 -23.79
C ASN A 6 -21.51 7.72 -23.34
N ARG A 7 -20.44 7.42 -24.07
CA ARG A 7 -19.34 6.56 -23.61
C ARG A 7 -18.66 7.27 -22.43
N ALA A 8 -18.97 6.88 -21.20
CA ALA A 8 -18.08 7.11 -20.07
C ALA A 8 -17.34 5.79 -19.83
N GLY A 9 -16.03 5.80 -20.07
CA GLY A 9 -15.19 4.62 -20.13
C GLY A 9 -15.32 3.74 -18.89
N ASN A 10 -15.63 2.47 -19.13
CA ASN A 10 -15.46 1.40 -18.16
C ASN A 10 -13.95 1.19 -17.96
N GLY A 11 -13.32 2.07 -17.17
CA GLY A 11 -12.00 1.84 -16.65
C GLY A 11 -12.11 0.64 -15.72
N ASN A 12 -11.60 -0.51 -16.15
CA ASN A 12 -11.54 -1.73 -15.36
C ASN A 12 -10.77 -1.48 -14.07
N ALA A 13 -11.44 -0.98 -13.02
CA ALA A 13 -10.91 -0.96 -11.67
C ALA A 13 -10.89 -2.42 -11.20
N VAL A 14 -9.80 -3.12 -11.52
CA VAL A 14 -9.55 -4.47 -11.00
C VAL A 14 -9.21 -4.30 -9.52
N ALA A 15 -10.23 -4.34 -8.66
CA ALA A 15 -10.03 -4.44 -7.23
C ALA A 15 -9.45 -5.83 -6.93
N ARG A 16 -8.15 -5.89 -6.60
CA ARG A 16 -7.52 -7.10 -6.06
C ARG A 16 -7.82 -7.16 -4.57
N ALA A 17 -8.69 -8.06 -4.15
CA ALA A 17 -8.89 -8.36 -2.73
C ALA A 17 -7.78 -9.30 -2.25
N TYR A 18 -7.06 -8.92 -1.20
CA TYR A 18 -6.08 -9.78 -0.53
C TYR A 18 -6.69 -10.28 0.78
N ALA A 19 -6.84 -11.59 0.94
CA ALA A 19 -7.32 -12.18 2.19
C ALA A 19 -6.16 -12.24 3.20
N VAL A 20 -6.27 -11.49 4.29
CA VAL A 20 -5.32 -11.57 5.41
C VAL A 20 -5.63 -12.83 6.21
N ARG A 21 -4.66 -13.76 6.29
CA ARG A 21 -4.76 -14.91 7.19
C ARG A 21 -4.20 -14.49 8.55
N THR A 22 -5.08 -14.17 9.49
CA THR A 22 -4.70 -13.77 10.85
C THR A 22 -4.05 -14.94 11.59
N VAL A 23 -2.71 -14.99 11.58
CA VAL A 23 -1.95 -15.91 12.43
C VAL A 23 -1.57 -15.16 13.70
N ARG A 24 -2.39 -15.33 14.76
CA ARG A 24 -2.11 -14.93 16.15
C ARG A 24 -1.60 -13.49 16.31
N THR A 25 -2.44 -12.50 16.03
CA THR A 25 -2.17 -11.11 16.41
C THR A 25 -2.71 -10.83 17.82
N ASN A 26 -1.96 -10.07 18.62
CA ASN A 26 -2.45 -9.52 19.88
C ASN A 26 -3.64 -8.61 19.56
N PRO A 27 -4.84 -8.82 20.13
CA PRO A 27 -6.01 -7.99 19.83
C PRO A 27 -5.82 -6.50 20.20
N ASN A 28 -4.80 -6.18 21.00
CA ASN A 28 -4.42 -4.82 21.36
C ASN A 28 -3.33 -4.22 20.47
N SER A 29 -2.86 -4.93 19.45
CA SER A 29 -1.87 -4.41 18.49
C SER A 29 -2.59 -3.84 17.26
N ASN A 30 -2.29 -2.58 16.93
CA ASN A 30 -2.78 -1.93 15.72
C ASN A 30 -2.00 -2.36 14.45
N VAL A 31 -0.99 -3.23 14.61
CA VAL A 31 -0.10 -3.65 13.53
C VAL A 31 -0.48 -5.05 13.05
N ILE A 32 -0.93 -5.13 11.81
CA ILE A 32 -1.21 -6.38 11.11
C ILE A 32 -0.07 -6.63 10.11
N THR A 33 0.51 -7.82 10.10
CA THR A 33 1.54 -8.17 9.11
C THR A 33 0.94 -9.01 7.99
N GLY A 34 1.27 -8.67 6.74
CA GLY A 34 0.92 -9.46 5.56
C GLY A 34 2.13 -9.68 4.65
N THR A 35 2.19 -10.82 3.99
CA THR A 35 3.20 -11.09 2.96
C THR A 35 2.61 -10.86 1.57
N PHE A 36 3.27 -10.04 0.77
CA PHE A 36 2.87 -9.69 -0.59
C PHE A 36 3.88 -10.19 -1.60
N LEU A 37 3.39 -10.69 -2.73
CA LEU A 37 4.22 -11.04 -3.86
C LEU A 37 4.21 -9.88 -4.86
N ARG A 38 5.36 -9.20 -5.01
CA ARG A 38 5.57 -8.18 -6.04
C ARG A 38 6.76 -8.57 -6.89
N ASN A 39 6.61 -8.60 -8.22
CA ASN A 39 7.68 -8.92 -9.16
C ASN A 39 8.44 -10.22 -8.80
N ASN A 40 7.69 -11.26 -8.43
CA ASN A 40 8.20 -12.56 -7.97
C ASN A 40 9.09 -12.50 -6.71
N ARG A 41 8.98 -11.43 -5.92
CA ARG A 41 9.66 -11.25 -4.63
C ARG A 41 8.63 -11.11 -3.52
N TYR A 42 8.84 -11.86 -2.45
CA TYR A 42 8.03 -11.74 -1.25
C TYR A 42 8.48 -10.51 -0.45
N ALA A 43 7.53 -9.64 -0.16
CA ALA A 43 7.69 -8.48 0.70
C ALA A 43 6.81 -8.65 1.94
N LEU A 44 7.38 -8.39 3.12
CA LEU A 44 6.60 -8.28 4.35
C LEU A 44 6.09 -6.83 4.46
N VAL A 45 4.79 -6.66 4.68
CA VAL A 45 4.14 -5.36 4.84
C VAL A 45 3.52 -5.30 6.22
N TRP A 46 3.74 -4.19 6.93
CA TRP A 46 3.09 -3.88 8.19
C TRP A 46 1.96 -2.89 7.92
N PHE A 47 0.73 -3.32 8.19
CA PHE A 47 -0.46 -2.49 8.17
C PHE A 47 -0.69 -1.96 9.56
N ASP A 48 -0.40 -0.68 9.76
CA ASP A 48 -0.79 0.04 10.96
C ASP A 48 -2.16 0.68 10.71
N THR A 49 -3.18 0.25 11.46
CA THR A 49 -4.54 0.82 11.33
C THR A 49 -4.63 2.24 11.90
N GLY A 50 -3.64 2.69 12.66
CA GLY A 50 -3.54 4.04 13.20
C GLY A 50 -2.79 5.03 12.30
N ALA A 51 -2.15 4.56 11.23
CA ALA A 51 -1.36 5.41 10.34
C ALA A 51 -2.27 6.12 9.32
N ASP A 52 -2.07 7.43 9.15
CA ASP A 52 -2.78 8.23 8.14
C ASP A 52 -2.39 7.83 6.70
N ARG A 53 -1.13 7.44 6.50
CA ARG A 53 -0.54 7.10 5.19
C ARG A 53 0.53 6.01 5.32
N SER A 54 0.68 5.20 4.27
CA SER A 54 1.74 4.19 4.17
C SER A 54 2.86 4.67 3.25
N PHE A 55 4.11 4.49 3.69
CA PHE A 55 5.30 4.82 2.90
C PHE A 55 6.15 3.58 2.66
N VAL A 56 6.96 3.63 1.60
CA VAL A 56 7.98 2.61 1.31
C VAL A 56 9.32 3.33 1.14
N SER A 57 10.39 2.80 1.72
CA SER A 57 11.71 3.40 1.55
C SER A 57 12.18 3.27 0.09
N ILE A 58 12.92 4.26 -0.40
CA ILE A 58 13.48 4.27 -1.77
C ILE A 58 14.42 3.06 -2.01
N ALA A 59 15.18 2.68 -0.99
CA ALA A 59 16.03 1.50 -1.05
C ALA A 59 15.20 0.22 -1.22
N PHE A 60 14.09 0.09 -0.49
CA PHE A 60 13.21 -1.07 -0.60
C PHE A 60 12.43 -1.09 -1.91
N SER A 61 11.99 0.06 -2.43
CA SER A 61 11.26 0.12 -3.71
C SER A 61 12.12 -0.43 -4.86
N SER A 62 13.43 -0.16 -4.85
CA SER A 62 14.39 -0.74 -5.79
C SER A 62 14.46 -2.27 -5.73
N LEU A 63 14.32 -2.86 -4.53
CA LEU A 63 14.36 -4.32 -4.35
C LEU A 63 13.14 -5.03 -4.93
N ILE A 64 11.99 -4.35 -4.96
CA ILE A 64 10.73 -4.88 -5.49
C ILE A 64 10.37 -4.31 -6.86
N ASP A 65 11.32 -3.63 -7.51
CA ASP A 65 11.19 -3.05 -8.86
C ASP A 65 9.94 -2.15 -8.97
N ILE A 66 9.84 -1.22 -8.01
CA ILE A 66 8.89 -0.12 -7.99
C ILE A 66 9.66 1.19 -8.16
N ILE A 67 9.30 1.93 -9.20
CA ILE A 67 9.79 3.29 -9.43
C ILE A 67 9.10 4.21 -8.41
N PRO A 68 9.85 4.86 -7.51
CA PRO A 68 9.26 5.79 -6.55
C PRO A 68 8.73 7.04 -7.26
N THR A 69 7.68 7.63 -6.70
CA THR A 69 7.15 8.93 -7.14
C THR A 69 7.64 10.00 -6.18
N THR A 70 8.04 11.15 -6.72
CA THR A 70 8.40 12.32 -5.91
C THR A 70 7.16 12.84 -5.21
N LEU A 71 7.28 13.16 -3.93
CA LEU A 71 6.21 13.79 -3.16
C LEU A 71 6.24 15.31 -3.37
N ASP A 72 5.07 15.92 -3.50
CA ASP A 72 4.94 17.38 -3.65
C ASP A 72 5.28 18.14 -2.36
N TYR A 73 5.24 17.44 -1.22
CA TYR A 73 5.52 17.96 0.11
C TYR A 73 6.35 16.96 0.91
N GLY A 74 7.18 17.47 1.82
CA GLY A 74 7.83 16.65 2.85
C GLY A 74 6.80 16.16 3.88
N TYR A 75 7.06 14.98 4.44
CA TYR A 75 6.28 14.42 5.53
C TYR A 75 7.25 14.01 6.64
N ASP A 76 6.88 14.32 7.87
CA ASP A 76 7.46 13.69 9.05
C ASP A 76 6.90 12.26 9.13
N VAL A 77 7.76 11.26 9.06
CA VAL A 77 7.35 9.85 9.11
C VAL A 77 7.78 9.24 10.43
N GLU A 78 6.80 8.90 11.28
CA GLU A 78 7.04 8.12 12.50
C GLU A 78 7.24 6.63 12.14
N LEU A 79 8.36 6.07 12.59
CA LEU A 79 8.69 4.66 12.44
C LEU A 79 8.16 3.85 13.63
N ALA A 80 8.11 2.52 13.48
CA ALA A 80 7.62 1.63 14.54
C ALA A 80 8.43 1.67 15.85
N ASP A 81 9.63 2.24 15.82
CA ASP A 81 10.47 2.47 17.01
C ASP A 81 10.35 3.90 17.57
N GLY A 82 9.38 4.69 17.09
CA GLY A 82 9.07 6.05 17.55
C GLY A 82 10.02 7.12 16.98
N ARG A 83 10.95 6.76 16.09
CA ARG A 83 11.80 7.75 15.41
C ARG A 83 11.00 8.46 14.32
N ILE A 84 11.17 9.78 14.23
CA ILE A 84 10.61 10.61 13.16
C ILE A 84 11.74 10.91 12.16
N ILE A 85 11.46 10.72 10.85
CA ILE A 85 12.36 11.04 9.74
C ILE A 85 11.73 11.99 8.74
#